data_AF-A0A2D4MPX4-F1
#
_entry.id   AF-A0A2D4MPX4-F1
#
_cell.length_a   1.000
_cell.length_b   1.000
_cell.length_c   1.000
_cell.angle_alpha   90.00
_cell.angle_beta   90.00
_cell.angle_gamma   90.00
#
_symmetry.space_group_name_H-M   'P 1'
#
loop_
_entity.id
_entity.type
_entity.pdbx_description
1 polymer ?
#
loop_
_entity_poly.entity_id
_entity_poly.type
_entity_poly.pdbx_seq_one_letter_code
_entity_poly.pdbx_strand_id
1 'polypeptide(L)'
;TWDHGCEQLCLNTRESYVCQCSEGFIINEDLKTCSRADYCLLNDHDCEQLCVNTGTSYICQCIEGYVLQSDGKACKRTDLCKRVDHRCEQLCDSDGESYVCKCHEGFILNKDRRTCRNKDVCKSIDHGCEHICVNTNDSY
;
A
#
# COMPACT_ATOMS: atom_id res chain seq x y z
N THR A 1 35.94 22.68 33.56
CA THR A 1 35.16 21.84 32.64
C THR A 1 35.03 22.60 31.35
N TRP A 2 35.88 22.30 30.37
CA TRP A 2 36.00 23.09 29.14
C TRP A 2 35.00 22.57 28.12
N ASP A 3 33.72 22.83 28.38
CA ASP A 3 32.71 22.65 27.35
C ASP A 3 32.87 23.82 26.38
N HIS A 4 33.41 23.55 25.18
CA HIS A 4 33.68 24.56 24.15
C HIS A 4 32.39 25.17 23.53
N GLY A 5 31.28 25.11 24.28
CA GLY A 5 29.94 25.47 23.89
C GLY A 5 29.31 24.42 22.96
N CYS A 6 29.68 23.15 23.10
CA CYS A 6 29.07 22.08 22.32
C CYS A 6 27.80 21.61 23.04
N GLU A 7 26.67 21.54 22.34
CA GLU A 7 25.41 21.13 22.96
C GLU A 7 25.46 19.68 23.48
N GLN A 8 26.12 18.79 22.75
CA GLN A 8 26.12 17.35 23.05
C GLN A 8 27.53 16.78 23.26
N LEU A 9 28.27 16.51 22.19
CA LEU A 9 29.60 15.89 22.27
C LEU A 9 30.67 16.88 21.85
N CYS A 10 31.77 16.96 22.61
CA CYS A 10 32.94 17.75 22.28
C CYS A 10 34.14 16.81 22.11
N LEU A 11 34.74 16.81 20.92
CA LEU A 11 35.91 16.01 20.60
C LEU A 11 37.12 16.92 20.41
N ASN A 12 38.15 16.73 21.22
CA ASN A 12 39.42 17.44 21.06
C ASN A 12 40.18 16.89 19.84
N THR A 13 40.66 17.77 18.99
CA THR A 13 41.56 17.45 17.87
C THR A 13 42.99 17.87 18.21
N ARG A 14 43.97 17.54 17.36
CA ARG A 14 45.37 17.97 17.59
C ARG A 14 45.52 19.50 17.61
N GLU A 15 44.64 20.22 16.92
CA GLU A 15 44.75 21.66 16.72
C GLU A 15 43.63 22.47 17.40
N SER A 16 42.51 21.85 17.76
CA SER A 16 41.34 22.52 18.35
C SER A 16 40.35 21.51 18.95
N TYR A 17 39.06 21.69 18.68
CA TYR A 17 37.95 20.81 19.03
C TYR A 17 36.92 20.81 17.88
N VAL A 18 36.08 19.79 17.85
CA VAL A 18 34.88 19.73 17.01
C VAL A 18 33.68 19.30 17.86
N CYS A 19 32.53 19.94 17.65
CA CYS A 19 31.28 19.47 18.26
C CYS A 19 30.67 18.38 17.37
N GLN A 20 30.10 17.36 18.00
CA GLN A 20 29.40 16.27 17.33
C GLN A 20 28.05 16.04 18.01
N CYS A 21 27.09 15.55 17.24
CA CYS A 21 25.79 15.16 17.76
C CYS A 21 25.71 13.65 17.99
N SER A 22 24.89 13.27 18.97
CA SER A 22 24.57 11.87 19.25
C SER A 22 23.80 11.25 18.08
N GLU A 23 23.69 9.92 18.06
CA GLU A 23 22.90 9.21 17.05
C GLU A 23 21.46 9.77 16.98
N GLY A 24 20.96 10.00 15.77
CA GLY A 24 19.64 10.62 15.56
C GLY A 24 19.63 12.14 15.49
N PHE A 25 20.80 12.80 15.50
CA PHE A 25 20.92 14.26 15.45
C PHE A 25 21.95 14.71 14.40
N ILE A 26 21.73 15.90 13.82
CA ILE A 26 22.57 16.54 12.82
C ILE A 26 23.07 17.87 13.40
N ILE A 27 24.34 18.18 13.13
CA ILE A 27 24.95 19.44 13.56
C ILE A 27 24.32 20.60 12.78
N ASN A 28 23.95 21.67 13.50
CA ASN A 28 23.40 22.88 12.91
C ASN A 28 24.50 23.73 12.26
N GLU A 29 24.11 24.78 11.53
CA GLU A 29 25.02 25.69 10.81
C GLU A 29 26.02 26.40 11.73
N ASP A 30 25.70 26.55 13.02
CA ASP A 30 26.59 27.13 14.02
C ASP A 30 27.74 26.19 14.45
N LEU A 31 27.74 24.95 13.95
CA LEU A 31 28.70 23.89 14.25
C LEU A 31 28.79 23.53 15.75
N LYS A 32 27.75 23.85 16.53
CA LYS A 32 27.73 23.70 17.99
C LYS A 32 26.45 23.08 18.54
N THR A 33 25.30 23.42 17.95
CA THR A 33 23.98 22.92 18.35
C THR A 33 23.55 21.76 17.45
N CYS A 34 22.62 20.96 17.95
CA CYS A 34 22.18 19.72 17.33
C CYS A 34 20.66 19.74 17.13
N SER A 35 20.21 19.49 15.91
CA SER A 35 18.80 19.26 15.61
C SER A 35 18.56 17.78 15.38
N ARG A 36 17.38 17.29 15.75
CA ARG A 36 17.01 15.91 15.48
C ARG A 36 17.01 15.67 13.97
N ALA A 37 17.63 14.58 13.54
CA ALA A 37 17.67 14.19 12.14
C ALA A 37 16.24 13.92 11.64
N ASP A 38 15.90 14.53 10.51
CA ASP A 38 14.72 14.13 9.76
C ASP A 38 15.15 13.26 8.58
N TYR A 39 15.08 11.95 8.78
CA TYR A 39 15.47 10.98 7.78
C TYR A 39 14.54 10.97 6.55
N CYS A 40 13.37 11.60 6.64
CA CYS A 40 12.48 11.80 5.48
C CYS A 40 12.87 13.01 4.63
N LEU A 41 13.70 13.93 5.14
CA LEU A 41 14.25 15.05 4.36
C LEU A 41 15.60 14.70 3.72
N LEU A 42 16.21 13.60 4.15
CA LEU A 42 17.35 13.00 3.48
C LEU A 42 16.79 12.25 2.25
N ASN A 43 17.03 12.76 1.05
CA ASN A 43 16.47 12.33 -0.26
C ASN A 43 16.72 10.85 -0.67
N ASP A 44 17.01 9.94 0.25
CA ASP A 44 17.40 8.53 0.04
C ASP A 44 16.38 7.53 0.60
N HIS A 45 15.18 7.99 0.98
CA HIS A 45 14.23 7.13 1.69
C HIS A 45 13.46 6.15 0.78
N ASP A 46 13.29 6.47 -0.51
CA ASP A 46 12.60 5.67 -1.54
C ASP A 46 11.18 5.17 -1.22
N CYS A 47 10.56 5.64 -0.15
CA CYS A 47 9.16 5.33 0.15
C CYS A 47 8.25 5.71 -1.04
N GLU A 48 7.45 4.77 -1.53
CA GLU A 48 6.54 5.03 -2.65
C GLU A 48 5.47 6.07 -2.30
N GLN A 49 5.02 6.08 -1.05
CA GLN A 49 3.93 6.94 -0.57
C GLN A 49 4.38 7.80 0.61
N LEU A 50 4.20 7.31 1.84
CA LEU A 50 4.47 8.11 3.04
C LEU A 50 5.80 7.71 3.66
N CYS A 51 6.61 8.69 4.04
CA CYS A 51 7.77 8.51 4.91
C CYS A 51 7.42 8.97 6.33
N VAL A 52 7.75 8.16 7.32
CA VAL A 52 7.59 8.48 8.74
C VAL A 52 8.95 8.47 9.41
N ASN A 53 9.36 9.64 9.89
CA ASN A 53 10.62 9.80 10.59
C ASN A 53 10.58 9.06 11.94
N THR A 54 11.60 8.24 12.23
CA THR A 54 11.77 7.54 13.51
C THR A 54 12.95 8.12 14.28
N GLY A 55 13.28 7.58 15.45
CA GLY A 55 14.37 8.12 16.28
C GLY A 55 15.74 8.07 15.61
N THR A 56 16.03 6.99 14.89
CA THR A 56 17.35 6.71 14.30
C THR A 56 17.30 6.39 12.80
N SER A 57 16.12 6.43 12.18
CA SER A 57 15.92 6.13 10.77
C SER A 57 14.54 6.64 10.31
N TYR A 58 13.98 6.05 9.26
CA TYR A 58 12.61 6.25 8.81
C TYR A 58 11.93 4.89 8.56
N ILE A 59 10.61 4.90 8.46
CA ILE A 59 9.82 3.78 7.93
C ILE A 59 8.90 4.30 6.83
N CYS A 60 8.63 3.46 5.83
CA CYS A 60 7.61 3.76 4.84
C CYS A 60 6.25 3.28 5.32
N GLN A 61 5.21 4.05 4.99
CA GLN A 61 3.82 3.70 5.23
C GLN A 61 3.01 3.92 3.96
N CYS A 62 1.92 3.17 3.85
CA CYS A 62 1.00 3.31 2.74
C CYS A 62 -0.25 4.08 3.17
N ILE A 63 -0.82 4.84 2.24
CA ILE A 63 -2.11 5.51 2.45
C ILE A 63 -3.22 4.47 2.63
N GLU A 64 -4.37 4.92 3.11
CA GLU A 64 -5.54 4.05 3.29
C GLU A 64 -5.88 3.29 1.99
N GLY A 65 -6.23 2.01 2.14
CA GLY A 65 -6.51 1.13 1.00
C GLY A 65 -5.28 0.45 0.40
N TYR A 66 -4.07 0.72 0.89
CA TYR A 66 -2.82 0.08 0.44
C TYR A 66 -2.13 -0.69 1.57
N VAL A 67 -1.34 -1.70 1.21
CA VAL A 67 -0.52 -2.48 2.13
C VAL A 67 0.95 -2.39 1.71
N LEU A 68 1.82 -2.25 2.70
CA LEU A 68 3.26 -2.20 2.49
C LEU A 68 3.75 -3.57 2.01
N GLN A 69 4.54 -3.56 0.94
CA GLN A 69 5.12 -4.77 0.37
C GLN A 69 6.33 -5.24 1.20
N SER A 70 6.81 -6.44 0.88
CA SER A 70 7.91 -7.08 1.61
C SER A 70 9.26 -6.37 1.47
N ASP A 71 9.41 -5.47 0.49
CA ASP A 71 10.59 -4.61 0.34
C ASP A 71 10.62 -3.46 1.36
N GLY A 72 9.52 -3.26 2.11
CA GLY A 72 9.37 -2.20 3.09
C GLY A 72 9.27 -0.80 2.50
N LYS A 73 9.11 -0.65 1.17
CA LYS A 73 9.11 0.63 0.46
C LYS A 73 7.90 0.80 -0.46
N ALA A 74 7.54 -0.24 -1.20
CA ALA A 74 6.45 -0.20 -2.17
C ALA A 74 5.09 -0.46 -1.52
N CYS A 75 4.05 0.08 -2.12
CA CYS A 75 2.67 0.02 -1.65
C CYS A 75 1.77 -0.63 -2.69
N LYS A 76 1.14 -1.74 -2.31
CA LYS A 76 0.16 -2.42 -3.18
C LYS A 76 -1.25 -2.15 -2.72
N ARG A 77 -2.17 -1.90 -3.65
CA ARG A 77 -3.60 -1.84 -3.33
C ARG A 77 -4.02 -3.10 -2.56
N THR A 78 -4.80 -2.88 -1.51
CA THR A 78 -5.31 -3.97 -0.70
C THR A 78 -6.29 -4.79 -1.50
N ASP A 79 -6.06 -6.09 -1.55
CA ASP A 79 -6.99 -7.04 -2.17
C ASP A 79 -8.07 -7.41 -1.16
N LEU A 80 -9.19 -6.70 -1.21
CA LEU A 80 -10.34 -6.92 -0.32
C LEU A 80 -10.90 -8.33 -0.46
N CYS A 81 -10.89 -8.91 -1.67
CA CYS A 81 -11.30 -10.28 -1.90
C CYS A 81 -10.50 -11.32 -1.10
N LYS A 82 -9.28 -11.00 -0.67
CA LYS A 82 -8.47 -11.87 0.21
C LYS A 82 -8.61 -11.54 1.69
N ARG A 83 -9.03 -10.32 2.01
CA ARG A 83 -9.04 -9.79 3.39
C ARG A 83 -10.38 -9.99 4.08
N VAL A 84 -11.49 -10.01 3.33
CA VAL A 84 -12.84 -10.12 3.89
C VAL A 84 -13.58 -11.32 3.30
N ASP A 85 -14.50 -11.89 4.08
CA ASP A 85 -15.49 -12.83 3.54
C ASP A 85 -16.49 -12.04 2.66
N HIS A 86 -16.22 -12.06 1.35
CA HIS A 86 -16.98 -11.30 0.36
C HIS A 86 -18.31 -11.96 -0.03
N ARG A 87 -18.51 -13.25 0.29
CA ARG A 87 -19.75 -14.00 0.01
C ARG A 87 -20.24 -13.92 -1.45
N CYS A 88 -19.33 -13.71 -2.39
CA CYS A 88 -19.63 -13.79 -3.81
C CYS A 88 -19.83 -15.26 -4.19
N GLU A 89 -20.85 -15.56 -4.99
CA GLU A 89 -21.10 -16.94 -5.42
C GLU A 89 -19.97 -17.46 -6.31
N GLN A 90 -19.45 -16.62 -7.20
CA GLN A 90 -18.43 -16.98 -8.18
C GLN A 90 -17.17 -16.14 -7.98
N LEU A 91 -17.05 -15.01 -8.68
CA LEU A 91 -15.83 -14.21 -8.71
C LEU A 91 -15.95 -13.00 -7.79
N CYS A 92 -14.84 -12.60 -7.17
CA CYS A 92 -14.69 -11.34 -6.47
C CYS A 92 -13.64 -10.50 -7.20
N ASP A 93 -13.93 -9.22 -7.38
CA ASP A 93 -12.98 -8.24 -7.89
C ASP A 93 -12.83 -7.11 -6.88
N SER A 94 -11.59 -6.81 -6.52
CA SER A 94 -11.26 -5.71 -5.61
C SER A 94 -11.29 -4.40 -6.40
N ASP A 95 -12.26 -3.52 -6.11
CA ASP A 95 -12.51 -2.28 -6.85
C ASP A 95 -12.51 -1.07 -5.92
N GLY A 96 -11.55 -0.16 -6.11
CA GLY A 96 -11.45 1.04 -5.28
C GLY A 96 -11.20 0.70 -3.81
N GLU A 97 -12.09 1.17 -2.94
CA GLU A 97 -12.13 0.92 -1.49
C GLU A 97 -13.08 -0.23 -1.10
N SER A 98 -13.65 -0.92 -2.10
CA SER A 98 -14.63 -1.99 -1.91
C SER A 98 -14.29 -3.21 -2.79
N TYR A 99 -15.19 -4.17 -2.83
CA TYR A 99 -15.17 -5.26 -3.78
C TYR A 99 -16.52 -5.35 -4.49
N VAL A 100 -16.50 -5.94 -5.69
CA VAL A 100 -17.70 -6.27 -6.45
C VAL A 100 -17.68 -7.75 -6.80
N CYS A 101 -18.84 -8.41 -6.67
CA CYS A 101 -18.97 -9.77 -7.16
C CYS A 101 -19.16 -9.75 -8.68
N LYS A 102 -18.50 -10.68 -9.36
CA LYS A 102 -18.63 -10.92 -10.80
C LYS A 102 -19.05 -12.36 -11.03
N CYS A 103 -19.57 -12.63 -12.21
CA CYS A 103 -19.89 -13.98 -12.65
C CYS A 103 -18.92 -14.44 -13.74
N HIS A 104 -18.73 -15.74 -13.85
CA HIS A 104 -18.04 -16.36 -14.96
C HIS A 104 -18.76 -16.06 -16.28
N GLU A 105 -18.06 -16.28 -17.38
CA GLU A 105 -18.65 -16.18 -18.71
C GLU A 105 -19.88 -17.08 -18.83
N GLY A 106 -20.93 -16.61 -19.49
CA GLY A 106 -22.21 -17.32 -19.57
C GLY A 106 -23.18 -17.04 -18.41
N PHE A 107 -22.79 -16.27 -17.40
CA PHE A 107 -23.64 -15.90 -16.27
C PHE A 107 -23.89 -14.38 -16.18
N ILE A 108 -24.97 -14.00 -15.50
CA ILE A 108 -25.36 -12.63 -15.20
C ILE A 108 -25.50 -12.47 -13.69
N LEU A 109 -24.93 -11.40 -13.15
CA LEU A 109 -25.06 -11.06 -11.72
C LEU A 109 -26.51 -10.69 -11.38
N ASN A 110 -27.03 -11.26 -10.31
CA ASN A 110 -28.37 -10.99 -9.81
C ASN A 110 -28.45 -9.63 -9.09
N LYS A 111 -29.68 -9.19 -8.82
CA LYS A 111 -29.96 -7.91 -8.14
C LYS A 111 -29.42 -7.84 -6.71
N ASP A 112 -29.17 -8.98 -6.07
CA ASP A 112 -28.52 -9.05 -4.76
C ASP A 112 -27.02 -8.70 -4.81
N ARG A 113 -26.46 -8.57 -6.02
CA ARG A 113 -25.05 -8.27 -6.30
C ARG A 113 -24.07 -9.33 -5.76
N ARG A 114 -24.54 -10.56 -5.54
CA ARG A 114 -23.74 -11.65 -4.97
C ARG A 114 -23.90 -12.96 -5.72
N THR A 115 -25.13 -13.29 -6.12
CA THR A 115 -25.44 -14.53 -6.81
C THR A 115 -25.45 -14.35 -8.32
N CYS A 116 -25.25 -15.44 -9.03
CA CYS A 116 -25.17 -15.51 -10.48
C CYS A 116 -26.33 -16.36 -11.00
N ARG A 117 -26.81 -16.01 -12.20
CA ARG A 117 -27.76 -16.85 -12.93
C ARG A 117 -27.28 -17.04 -14.36
N ASN A 118 -27.64 -18.17 -14.96
CA ASN A 118 -27.34 -18.42 -16.36
C ASN A 118 -27.87 -17.28 -17.23
N LYS A 119 -27.05 -16.86 -18.20
CA LYS A 119 -27.46 -15.97 -19.27
C LYS A 119 -28.44 -16.74 -20.13
N ASP A 120 -29.58 -16.11 -20.40
CA ASP A 120 -30.59 -16.68 -21.29
C ASP A 120 -30.10 -16.55 -22.72
N VAL A 121 -29.39 -17.58 -23.20
CA VAL A 121 -28.81 -17.61 -24.54
C VAL A 121 -29.91 -17.63 -25.60
N CYS A 122 -31.07 -18.22 -25.29
CA CYS A 122 -32.23 -18.27 -26.19
C CYS A 122 -32.87 -16.90 -26.44
N LYS A 123 -32.58 -15.90 -25.62
CA LYS A 123 -32.99 -14.51 -25.87
C LYS A 123 -32.04 -13.75 -26.80
N SER A 124 -30.88 -14.33 -27.16
CA SER A 124 -30.00 -13.75 -28.18
C SER A 124 -30.67 -13.86 -29.56
N ILE A 125 -30.57 -12.80 -30.37
CA ILE A 125 -31.09 -12.81 -31.75
C ILE A 125 -30.34 -13.83 -32.63
N ASP A 126 -29.07 -14.06 -32.31
CA ASP A 126 -28.20 -15.03 -32.97
C ASP A 126 -27.74 -16.07 -31.94
N HIS A 127 -28.66 -16.93 -31.51
CA HIS A 127 -28.38 -18.00 -30.55
C HIS A 127 -27.87 -19.29 -31.24
N GLY A 128 -27.67 -19.28 -32.56
CA GLY A 128 -26.99 -20.35 -33.30
C GLY A 128 -27.68 -21.73 -33.31
N CYS A 129 -28.97 -21.82 -32.97
CA CYS A 129 -29.73 -23.07 -32.99
C CYS A 129 -30.58 -23.18 -34.27
N GLU A 130 -30.51 -24.31 -34.95
CA GLU A 130 -31.40 -24.62 -36.10
C GLU A 130 -32.82 -25.00 -35.67
N HIS A 131 -32.99 -25.38 -34.39
CA HIS A 131 -34.25 -25.87 -33.82
C HIS A 131 -34.54 -25.22 -32.46
N ILE A 132 -35.20 -25.93 -31.53
CA ILE A 132 -35.64 -25.39 -30.24
C ILE A 132 -34.44 -25.10 -29.34
N CYS A 133 -34.30 -23.85 -28.90
CA CYS A 133 -33.34 -23.46 -27.88
C CYS A 133 -33.90 -23.76 -26.48
N VAL A 134 -33.09 -24.39 -25.63
CA VAL A 134 -33.39 -24.65 -24.21
C VAL A 134 -32.24 -24.13 -23.35
N ASN A 135 -32.57 -23.35 -22.31
CA ASN A 135 -31.57 -22.93 -21.34
C ASN A 135 -31.33 -24.08 -20.35
N THR A 136 -30.12 -24.67 -20.38
CA THR A 136 -29.69 -25.64 -19.36
C THR A 136 -29.14 -24.91 -18.15
N ASN A 137 -29.37 -25.44 -16.94
CA ASN A 137 -28.77 -24.90 -15.73
C ASN A 137 -27.27 -25.22 -15.61
N ASP A 138 -26.78 -26.14 -16.43
CA ASP A 138 -25.39 -26.54 -16.51
C ASP A 138 -24.68 -25.76 -17.62
N SER A 139 -23.77 -24.89 -17.23
CA SER A 139 -22.68 -24.41 -18.07
C SER A 139 -21.37 -24.79 -17.39
N TYR A 140 -20.79 -25.91 -17.83
CA TYR A 140 -19.41 -26.30 -17.55
C TYR A 140 -18.56 -26.05 -18.79
#